data_AF-A0A0F9GYP9-F1
#
_entry.id   AF-A0A0F9GYP9-F1
#
_cell.length_a   1.000
_cell.length_b   1.000
_cell.length_c   1.000
_cell.angle_alpha   90.00
_cell.angle_beta   90.00
_cell.angle_gamma   90.00
#
_symmetry.space_group_name_H-M   'P 1'
#
loop_
_entity.id
_entity.type
_entity.pdbx_description
1 polymer ?
#
loop_
_entity_poly.entity_id
_entity_poly.type
_entity_poly.pdbx_seq_one_letter_code
_entity_poly.pdbx_strand_id
1 'polypeptide(L)'
;MRPTFYKGSKAAIIVFSHTSPESYEHISEWNEDIKKHTGDLPIVLLGNKTDLVDEKDLQDDKVEQIVKELGFLGYFKTSAKTGNGVFTAFQAIIKNLYEKYKEA
;
A
#
# COMPACT_ATOMS: atom_id res chain seq x y z
N MET A 1 16.39 3.02 13.41
CA MET A 1 16.31 3.57 12.04
C MET A 1 14.87 3.90 11.62
N ARG A 2 13.88 3.00 11.77
CA ARG A 2 12.48 3.23 11.33
C ARG A 2 11.77 4.48 11.92
N PRO A 3 11.88 4.81 13.22
CA PRO A 3 11.09 5.91 13.81
C PRO A 3 11.36 7.28 13.19
N THR A 4 12.60 7.53 12.74
CA THR A 4 12.98 8.79 12.10
C THR A 4 12.28 8.99 10.76
N PHE A 5 11.95 7.93 10.04
CA PHE A 5 11.27 7.99 8.74
C PHE A 5 9.74 8.12 8.85
N TYR A 6 9.16 7.72 9.99
CA TYR A 6 7.74 7.95 10.25
C TYR A 6 7.46 9.42 10.58
N LYS A 7 8.40 10.10 11.24
CA LYS A 7 8.23 11.49 11.64
C LYS A 7 8.05 12.42 10.43
N GLY A 8 6.91 13.09 10.37
CA GLY A 8 6.59 14.06 9.31
C GLY A 8 5.98 13.45 8.04
N SER A 9 5.87 12.12 7.96
CA SER A 9 5.18 11.45 6.85
C SER A 9 3.71 11.87 6.79
N LYS A 10 3.20 12.06 5.57
CA LYS A 10 1.81 12.47 5.29
C LYS A 10 0.95 11.34 4.70
N ALA A 11 1.60 10.33 4.15
CA ALA A 11 1.00 9.10 3.64
C ALA A 11 2.04 7.98 3.70
N ALA A 12 1.61 6.73 3.59
CA ALA A 12 2.50 5.58 3.48
C ALA A 12 2.03 4.59 2.42
N ILE A 13 2.97 3.78 1.95
CA ILE A 13 2.72 2.71 0.98
C ILE A 13 3.20 1.41 1.63
N ILE A 14 2.32 0.44 1.74
CA ILE A 14 2.68 -0.93 2.15
C ILE A 14 2.79 -1.76 0.88
N VAL A 15 3.87 -2.52 0.76
CA VAL A 15 4.14 -3.35 -0.42
C VAL A 15 4.30 -4.80 0.02
N PHE A 16 3.50 -5.70 -0.53
CA PHE A 16 3.72 -7.14 -0.45
C PHE A 16 4.05 -7.70 -1.83
N SER A 17 4.49 -8.95 -1.90
CA SER A 17 4.89 -9.61 -3.15
C SER A 17 3.97 -10.79 -3.43
N HIS A 18 3.38 -10.87 -4.63
CA HIS A 18 2.51 -12.01 -5.00
C HIS A 18 3.25 -13.35 -5.01
N THR A 19 4.57 -13.35 -5.14
CA THR A 19 5.41 -14.55 -5.04
C THR A 19 5.86 -14.90 -3.61
N SER A 20 5.40 -14.17 -2.58
CA SER A 20 5.83 -14.37 -1.19
C SER A 20 4.63 -14.26 -0.25
N PRO A 21 3.94 -15.37 0.04
CA PRO A 21 2.79 -15.38 0.92
C PRO A 21 3.07 -14.80 2.32
N GLU A 22 4.26 -15.05 2.88
CA GLU A 22 4.70 -14.49 4.16
C GLU A 22 4.65 -12.95 4.16
N SER A 23 5.02 -12.29 3.05
CA SER A 23 4.96 -10.82 2.97
C SER A 23 3.53 -10.26 3.06
N TYR A 24 2.52 -11.05 2.70
CA TYR A 24 1.11 -10.69 2.85
C TYR A 24 0.67 -10.73 4.32
N GLU A 25 1.18 -11.70 5.09
CA GLU A 25 0.81 -11.86 6.50
C GLU A 25 1.30 -10.68 7.37
N HIS A 26 2.39 -10.04 6.97
CA HIS A 26 2.93 -8.87 7.67
C HIS A 26 2.20 -7.55 7.38
N ILE A 27 1.20 -7.51 6.48
CA ILE A 27 0.50 -6.26 6.13
C ILE A 27 -0.12 -5.59 7.36
N SER A 28 -0.77 -6.39 8.22
CA SER A 28 -1.40 -5.88 9.44
C SER A 28 -0.37 -5.36 10.45
N GLU A 29 0.76 -6.07 10.61
CA GLU A 29 1.87 -5.64 11.47
C GLU A 29 2.44 -4.28 11.01
N TRP A 30 2.63 -4.11 9.70
CA TRP A 30 3.10 -2.84 9.14
C TRP A 30 2.11 -1.69 9.35
N ASN A 31 0.81 -1.97 9.19
CA ASN A 31 -0.23 -0.98 9.47
C ASN A 31 -0.21 -0.54 10.94
N GLU A 32 -0.11 -1.49 11.87
CA GLU A 32 -0.04 -1.20 13.30
C GLU A 32 1.21 -0.39 13.67
N ASP A 33 2.38 -0.76 13.14
CA ASP A 33 3.64 -0.04 13.40
C ASP A 33 3.59 1.40 12.88
N ILE A 34 3.03 1.62 11.68
CA ILE A 34 2.82 2.96 11.11
C ILE A 34 1.87 3.76 12.01
N LYS A 35 0.68 3.22 12.30
CA LYS A 35 -0.33 3.91 13.13
C LYS A 35 0.19 4.27 14.51
N LYS A 36 1.00 3.41 15.11
CA LYS A 36 1.64 3.66 16.41
C LYS A 36 2.55 4.89 16.40
N HIS A 37 3.22 5.18 15.28
CA HIS A 37 4.19 6.27 15.19
C HIS A 37 3.65 7.55 14.52
N THR A 38 2.66 7.43 13.64
CA THR A 38 2.11 8.56 12.86
C THR A 38 0.68 8.93 13.20
N GLY A 39 -0.04 8.08 13.94
CA GLY A 39 -1.50 8.14 14.02
C GLY A 39 -2.15 7.69 12.71
N ASP A 40 -3.41 8.05 12.49
CA ASP A 40 -4.11 7.72 11.25
C ASP A 40 -3.55 8.50 10.06
N LEU A 41 -2.97 7.73 9.15
CA LEU A 41 -2.27 8.18 7.96
C LEU A 41 -2.91 7.50 6.75
N PRO A 42 -3.16 8.20 5.62
CA PRO A 42 -3.60 7.55 4.40
C PRO A 42 -2.55 6.52 3.93
N ILE A 43 -2.99 5.28 3.76
CA ILE A 43 -2.14 4.17 3.32
C ILE A 43 -2.70 3.58 2.02
N VAL A 44 -1.81 3.26 1.08
CA VAL A 44 -2.13 2.49 -0.12
C VAL A 44 -1.39 1.15 -0.08
N LEU A 45 -2.06 0.07 -0.48
CA LEU A 45 -1.47 -1.26 -0.58
C LEU A 45 -1.04 -1.59 -2.01
N LEU A 46 0.18 -2.08 -2.19
CA LEU A 46 0.71 -2.53 -3.48
C LEU A 46 1.02 -4.02 -3.43
N GLY A 47 0.44 -4.77 -4.37
CA GLY A 47 0.83 -6.15 -4.65
C GLY A 47 1.84 -6.14 -5.77
N ASN A 48 3.12 -6.35 -5.43
CA ASN A 48 4.23 -6.24 -6.37
C ASN A 48 4.59 -7.59 -7.02
N LYS A 49 5.43 -7.52 -8.05
CA LYS A 49 5.92 -8.66 -8.85
C LYS A 49 4.81 -9.39 -9.60
N THR A 50 3.81 -8.66 -10.08
CA THR A 50 2.75 -9.22 -10.92
C THR A 50 3.27 -9.80 -12.24
N ASP A 51 4.47 -9.43 -12.67
CA ASP A 51 5.14 -10.03 -13.84
C ASP A 51 5.57 -11.49 -13.63
N LEU A 52 5.51 -12.01 -12.40
CA LEU A 52 5.92 -13.37 -12.05
C LEU A 52 4.74 -14.28 -11.73
N VAL A 53 3.50 -13.79 -11.81
CA VAL A 53 2.29 -14.52 -11.37
C VAL A 53 1.20 -14.36 -12.41
N ASP A 54 0.51 -15.45 -12.75
CA ASP A 54 -0.66 -15.42 -13.63
C ASP A 54 -1.80 -14.63 -12.97
N GLU A 55 -2.60 -13.91 -13.77
CA GLU A 55 -3.68 -13.06 -13.27
C GLU A 55 -4.69 -13.81 -12.39
N LYS A 56 -4.96 -15.08 -12.70
CA LYS A 56 -5.85 -15.97 -11.94
C LYS A 56 -5.36 -16.28 -10.52
N ASP A 57 -4.04 -16.17 -10.28
CA ASP A 57 -3.39 -16.57 -9.03
C ASP A 57 -3.16 -15.37 -8.08
N LEU A 58 -3.58 -14.16 -8.48
CA LEU A 58 -3.36 -12.93 -7.70
C LEU A 58 -4.26 -12.79 -6.48
N GLN A 59 -5.36 -13.56 -6.40
CA GLN A 59 -6.30 -13.59 -5.26
C GLN A 59 -6.84 -12.21 -4.89
N ASP A 60 -7.18 -11.39 -5.88
CA ASP A 60 -7.58 -9.98 -5.70
C ASP A 60 -8.69 -9.81 -4.64
N ASP A 61 -9.70 -10.68 -4.60
CA ASP A 61 -10.79 -10.62 -3.62
C ASP A 61 -10.31 -10.63 -2.16
N LYS A 62 -9.30 -11.47 -1.86
CA LYS A 62 -8.72 -11.57 -0.52
C LYS A 62 -7.98 -10.29 -0.14
N VAL A 63 -7.27 -9.70 -1.10
CA VAL A 63 -6.51 -8.47 -0.90
C VAL A 63 -7.46 -7.26 -0.76
N GLU A 64 -8.56 -7.23 -1.51
CA GLU A 64 -9.57 -6.20 -1.36
C GLU A 64 -10.27 -6.26 0.00
N GLN A 65 -10.46 -7.46 0.54
CA GLN A 65 -11.03 -7.62 1.88
C GLN A 65 -10.11 -6.98 2.94
N ILE A 66 -8.81 -7.24 2.92
CA ILE A 66 -7.89 -6.65 3.91
C ILE A 66 -7.80 -5.12 3.76
N VAL A 67 -7.89 -4.60 2.54
CA VAL A 67 -7.94 -3.15 2.27
C VAL A 67 -9.15 -2.50 2.93
N LYS A 68 -10.33 -3.14 2.84
CA LYS A 68 -11.56 -2.68 3.47
C LYS A 68 -11.48 -2.79 5.00
N GLU A 69 -10.96 -3.92 5.51
CA GLU A 69 -10.82 -4.17 6.96
C GLU A 69 -9.85 -3.19 7.63
N LEU A 70 -8.71 -2.89 7.00
CA LEU A 70 -7.69 -2.01 7.56
C LEU A 70 -7.90 -0.52 7.20
N GLY A 71 -8.88 -0.21 6.34
CA GLY A 71 -9.22 1.14 5.94
C GLY A 71 -8.19 1.80 5.03
N PHE A 72 -7.54 1.03 4.15
CA PHE A 72 -6.60 1.57 3.18
C PHE A 72 -7.33 2.31 2.05
N LEU A 73 -6.65 3.29 1.44
CA LEU A 73 -7.18 4.08 0.32
C LEU A 73 -7.45 3.24 -0.94
N GLY A 74 -6.74 2.12 -1.09
CA GLY A 74 -6.92 1.22 -2.22
C GLY A 74 -5.79 0.19 -2.33
N TYR A 75 -5.98 -0.72 -3.28
CA TYR A 75 -5.03 -1.74 -3.67
C TYR A 75 -4.64 -1.59 -5.14
N PHE A 76 -3.34 -1.70 -5.41
CA PHE A 76 -2.80 -1.63 -6.77
C PHE A 76 -1.89 -2.82 -7.04
N LYS A 77 -2.19 -3.52 -8.13
CA LYS A 77 -1.31 -4.51 -8.75
C LYS A 77 -0.14 -3.79 -9.42
N THR A 78 1.09 -4.17 -9.07
CA THR A 78 2.29 -3.49 -9.53
C THR A 78 3.40 -4.45 -9.96
N SER A 79 4.21 -4.01 -10.91
CA SER A 79 5.48 -4.64 -11.24
C SER A 79 6.53 -3.57 -11.33
N ALA A 80 7.42 -3.53 -10.35
CA ALA A 80 8.58 -2.64 -10.37
C ALA A 80 9.50 -2.89 -11.59
N LYS A 81 9.51 -4.13 -12.11
CA LYS A 81 10.31 -4.52 -13.28
C LYS A 81 9.78 -3.90 -14.58
N THR A 82 8.47 -3.89 -14.76
CA THR A 82 7.83 -3.40 -15.99
C THR A 82 7.34 -1.95 -15.88
N GLY A 83 7.27 -1.42 -14.65
CA GLY A 83 6.65 -0.13 -14.36
C GLY A 83 5.12 -0.18 -14.28
N ASN A 84 4.50 -1.35 -14.51
CA ASN A 84 3.05 -1.51 -14.48
C ASN A 84 2.50 -1.14 -13.09
N GLY A 85 1.44 -0.32 -13.06
CA GLY A 85 0.69 0.05 -11.86
C GLY A 85 1.40 1.00 -10.88
N VAL A 86 2.72 1.16 -10.99
CA VAL A 86 3.51 2.01 -10.09
C VAL A 86 3.03 3.45 -10.14
N PHE A 87 2.95 4.02 -11.35
CA PHE A 87 2.53 5.41 -11.52
C PHE A 87 1.12 5.68 -10.97
N THR A 88 0.17 4.78 -11.26
CA THR A 88 -1.21 4.87 -10.79
C THR A 88 -1.30 4.84 -9.26
N ALA A 89 -0.54 3.95 -8.61
CA ALA A 89 -0.51 3.83 -7.15
C ALA A 89 0.00 5.13 -6.49
N PHE A 90 1.08 5.72 -7.02
CA PHE A 90 1.58 7.01 -6.55
C PHE A 90 0.61 8.15 -6.86
N GLN A 91 -0.04 8.17 -8.03
CA GLN A 91 -1.05 9.19 -8.32
C GLN A 91 -2.23 9.16 -7.35
N ALA A 92 -2.69 7.97 -6.95
CA ALA A 92 -3.79 7.83 -6.00
C ALA A 92 -3.48 8.50 -4.65
N ILE A 93 -2.28 8.26 -4.12
CA ILE A 93 -1.85 8.85 -2.85
C ILE A 93 -1.63 10.36 -2.96
N ILE A 94 -1.02 10.82 -4.06
CA ILE A 94 -0.80 12.25 -4.32
C ILE A 94 -2.13 12.98 -4.46
N LYS A 95 -3.09 12.43 -5.19
CA LYS A 95 -4.43 13.01 -5.34
C LYS A 95 -5.14 13.11 -3.99
N ASN A 96 -5.11 12.06 -3.17
CA ASN A 96 -5.70 12.09 -1.84
C ASN A 96 -5.08 13.19 -0.97
N LEU A 97 -3.75 13.30 -0.97
CA LEU A 97 -3.04 14.34 -0.23
C LEU A 97 -3.34 15.74 -0.76
N TYR A 98 -3.37 15.91 -2.09
CA TYR A 98 -3.69 17.18 -2.71
C TYR A 98 -5.07 17.67 -2.28
N GLU A 99 -6.12 16.86 -2.41
CA GLU A 99 -7.47 17.26 -1.98
C GLU A 99 -7.53 17.53 -0.47
N LYS A 100 -6.83 16.73 0.36
CA LYS A 100 -6.78 16.94 1.81
C LYS A 100 -6.12 18.27 2.22
N TYR A 101 -5.15 18.76 1.45
CA TYR A 101 -4.38 19.97 1.77
C TYR A 101 -4.72 21.19 0.90
N LYS A 102 -5.52 21.03 -0.16
CA LYS A 102 -5.93 22.12 -1.04
C LYS A 102 -6.80 23.16 -0.32
N GLU A 103 -7.52 22.75 0.73
CA GLU A 103 -8.43 23.59 1.51
C GLU A 103 -7.84 24.02 2.87
N ALA A 104 -6.56 23.72 3.14
CA ALA A 104 -5.89 23.98 4.41
C ALA A 104 -5.12 25.31 4.44
#